data_AF-A0A699ZB48-F1
#
_entry.id   AF-A0A699ZB48-F1
#
_cell.length_a   1.000
_cell.length_b   1.000
_cell.length_c   1.000
_cell.angle_alpha   90.00
_cell.angle_beta   90.00
_cell.angle_gamma   90.00
#
_symmetry.space_group_name_H-M   'P 1'
#
loop_
_entity.id
_entity.type
_entity.pdbx_description
1 polymer ?
#
loop_
_entity_poly.entity_id
_entity_poly.type
_entity_poly.pdbx_seq_one_letter_code
_entity_poly.pdbx_strand_id
1 'polypeptide(L)' 'MCEDVLTRLLRRVPVMKPAALQGYTRYKVQGAVYPAILPTNSAAKVEGQVLFELSEGELDILDQYESYEYERCSVSPRLE' A
#
# COMPACT_ATOMS: atom_id res chain seq x y z
N MET A 1 5.36 0.49 2.90
CA MET A 1 6.39 1.36 2.30
C MET A 1 7.29 1.85 3.41
N CYS A 2 8.60 2.00 3.21
CA CYS A 2 9.48 2.50 4.27
C CYS A 2 9.44 4.03 4.36
N GLU A 3 9.81 4.56 5.53
CA GLU A 3 9.80 6.00 5.83
C GLU A 3 10.68 6.83 4.87
N ASP A 4 11.80 6.27 4.40
CA ASP A 4 12.69 6.93 3.45
C ASP A 4 11.99 7.23 2.12
N VAL A 5 11.22 6.27 1.59
CA VAL A 5 10.47 6.46 0.34
C VAL A 5 9.36 7.48 0.55
N LEU A 6 8.61 7.39 1.66
CA LEU A 6 7.56 8.35 1.99
C LEU A 6 8.11 9.78 2.13
N THR A 7 9.25 9.95 2.80
CA THR A 7 9.91 11.25 2.95
C THR A 7 10.35 11.83 1.61
N ARG A 8 10.84 10.98 0.69
CA ARG A 8 11.24 11.41 -0.66
C ARG A 8 10.05 11.84 -1.51
N LEU A 9 8.93 11.12 -1.43
CA LEU A 9 7.72 11.38 -2.22
C LEU A 9 6.89 12.53 -1.64
N LEU A 10 6.58 12.47 -0.34
CA LEU A 10 5.59 13.33 0.32
C LEU A 10 6.22 14.45 1.15
N ARG A 11 7.56 14.50 1.26
CA ARG A 11 8.31 15.46 2.10
C ARG A 11 7.99 15.38 3.60
N ARG A 12 7.31 14.32 4.02
CA ARG A 12 6.99 13.97 5.40
C ARG A 12 6.74 12.47 5.52
N VAL A 13 6.60 11.99 6.75
CA VAL A 13 6.10 10.64 7.04
C VAL A 13 4.66 10.79 7.58
N PRO A 14 3.64 10.29 6.87
CA PRO A 14 2.26 10.29 7.37
C PRO A 14 2.09 9.42 8.62
N VAL A 15 1.00 9.63 9.37
CA VAL A 15 0.65 8.73 10.47
C VAL A 15 0.41 7.33 9.90
N MET A 16 1.11 6.34 10.44
CA MET A 16 1.00 4.95 10.00
C MET A 16 0.48 4.08 11.15
N LYS A 17 -0.47 3.20 10.87
CA LYS A 17 -0.88 2.17 11.84
C LYS A 17 -0.80 0.78 11.24
N PRO A 18 -0.33 -0.23 12.00
CA PRO A 18 -0.42 -1.62 11.59
C PRO A 18 -1.86 -2.01 11.23
N ALA A 19 -2.00 -2.81 10.18
CA ALA A 19 -3.29 -3.30 9.73
C ALA A 19 -3.14 -4.62 8.97
N ALA A 20 -4.23 -5.38 8.95
CA ALA A 20 -4.35 -6.61 8.16
C ALA A 20 -5.47 -6.49 7.12
N LEU A 21 -5.16 -6.84 5.87
CA LEU A 21 -6.12 -6.90 4.77
C LEU A 21 -6.50 -8.36 4.49
N GLN A 22 -7.71 -8.76 4.89
CA GLN A 22 -8.25 -10.11 4.71
C GLN A 22 -8.71 -10.35 3.27
N GLY A 23 -8.52 -11.56 2.74
CA GLY A 23 -8.95 -11.93 1.39
C GLY A 23 -7.90 -11.74 0.30
N TYR A 24 -6.70 -11.27 0.66
CA TYR A 24 -5.65 -10.89 -0.28
C TYR A 24 -4.36 -11.64 0.01
N THR A 25 -3.54 -11.82 -1.02
CA THR A 25 -2.20 -12.41 -0.92
C THR A 25 -1.17 -11.49 -1.55
N ARG A 26 -0.02 -11.38 -0.89
CA ARG A 26 1.15 -10.66 -1.40
C ARG A 26 2.01 -11.62 -2.23
N TYR A 27 2.30 -11.23 -3.47
CA TYR A 27 3.11 -12.00 -4.41
C TYR A 27 4.42 -11.28 -4.71
N LYS A 28 5.47 -12.06 -4.94
CA LYS A 28 6.72 -11.55 -5.51
C LYS A 28 6.56 -11.42 -7.02
N VAL A 29 6.84 -10.23 -7.54
CA VAL A 29 6.83 -9.97 -8.99
C VAL A 29 8.22 -10.28 -9.55
N GLN A 30 8.28 -11.08 -10.63
CA GLN A 30 9.55 -11.46 -11.25
C GLN A 30 10.21 -10.23 -11.88
N GLY A 31 11.49 -9.99 -11.55
CA GLY A 31 12.24 -8.84 -12.06
C GLY A 31 11.98 -7.53 -11.32
N ALA A 32 11.06 -7.50 -10.35
CA ALA A 32 10.81 -6.34 -9.50
C ALA A 32 11.29 -6.57 -8.06
N VAL A 33 11.69 -5.48 -7.41
CA VAL A 33 12.08 -5.47 -5.99
C VAL A 33 10.88 -5.24 -5.06
N TYR A 34 9.71 -4.95 -5.64
CA TYR A 34 8.46 -4.66 -4.93
C TYR A 34 7.41 -5.75 -5.20
N PRO A 35 6.51 -6.01 -4.24
CA PRO A 35 5.49 -7.04 -4.36
C PRO A 35 4.20 -6.52 -4.99
N ALA A 36 3.38 -7.43 -5.50
CA ALA A 36 1.99 -7.16 -5.87
C ALA A 36 1.01 -7.74 -4.84
N ILE A 37 -0.17 -7.16 -4.73
CA ILE A 37 -1.26 -7.66 -3.88
C ILE A 37 -2.46 -7.94 -4.77
N LEU A 38 -2.98 -9.17 -4.69
CA LEU A 38 -4.13 -9.61 -5.47
C LEU A 38 -5.20 -10.23 -4.56
N PRO A 39 -6.50 -10.10 -4.91
CA PRO A 39 -7.56 -10.83 -4.23
C PRO A 39 -7.37 -12.33 -4.44
N THR A 40 -7.58 -13.12 -3.39
CA THR A 40 -7.37 -14.57 -3.39
C THR A 40 -8.50 -15.29 -2.67
N ASN A 41 -8.24 -15.88 -1.51
CA ASN A 41 -9.24 -16.59 -0.70
C ASN A 41 -9.45 -15.89 0.64
N SER A 42 -10.61 -16.11 1.25
CA SER A 42 -11.01 -15.47 2.51
C SER A 42 -10.14 -15.82 3.70
N ALA A 43 -9.35 -16.90 3.66
CA ALA A 43 -8.44 -17.29 4.73
C ALA A 43 -7.09 -16.54 4.66
N ALA A 44 -6.71 -16.02 3.49
CA ALA A 44 -5.48 -15.26 3.31
C ALA A 44 -5.58 -13.86 3.93
N LYS A 45 -4.45 -13.35 4.42
CA LYS A 45 -4.33 -11.96 4.87
C LYS A 45 -2.99 -11.36 4.46
N VAL A 46 -2.97 -10.05 4.23
CA VAL A 46 -1.75 -9.26 4.04
C VAL A 46 -1.59 -8.33 5.24
N GLU A 47 -0.51 -8.50 5.99
CA GLU A 47 -0.12 -7.58 7.07
C GLU A 47 0.68 -6.42 6.49
N GLY A 48 0.38 -5.21 6.94
CA GLY A 48 1.03 -4.00 6.47
C GLY A 48 0.72 -2.80 7.35
N GLN A 49 0.81 -1.62 6.76
CA GLN A 49 0.53 -0.36 7.43
C GLN A 49 -0.44 0.46 6.58
N VAL A 50 -1.41 1.09 7.24
CA VAL A 50 -2.29 2.08 6.63
C VAL A 50 -1.73 3.46 6.91
N LEU A 51 -1.58 4.25 5.85
CA LEU A 51 -1.22 5.66 5.92
C LEU A 51 -2.49 6.48 6.15
N PHE A 52 -2.46 7.37 7.13
CA PHE A 52 -3.58 8.27 7.46
C PHE A 52 -3.23 9.71 7.11
N GLU A 53 -4.28 10.54 7.04
CA GLU A 53 -4.15 11.99 6.85
C GLU A 53 -3.42 12.36 5.56
N LEU A 54 -3.64 11.60 4.49
CA LEU A 54 -3.16 11.94 3.15
C LEU A 54 -4.10 12.96 2.53
N SER A 55 -3.53 14.03 1.96
CA SER A 55 -4.26 14.95 1.09
C SER A 55 -4.47 14.34 -0.29
N GLU A 56 -5.41 14.89 -1.08
CA GLU A 56 -5.65 14.45 -2.46
C GLU A 56 -4.38 14.55 -3.32
N GLY A 57 -3.60 15.63 -3.20
CA GLY A 57 -2.35 15.77 -3.93
C GLY A 57 -1.27 14.74 -3.54
N GLU A 58 -1.26 14.29 -2.28
CA GLU A 58 -0.36 13.22 -1.86
C GLU A 58 -0.81 11.86 -2.37
N LEU A 59 -2.13 11.62 -2.46
CA LEU A 59 -2.67 10.42 -3.11
C LEU A 59 -2.28 10.40 -4.60
N ASP A 60 -2.36 11.52 -5.31
CA ASP A 60 -1.97 11.60 -6.72
C ASP A 60 -0.47 11.32 -6.93
N ILE A 61 0.39 11.78 -6.00
CA ILE A 61 1.84 11.46 -6.04
C ILE A 61 2.06 9.96 -5.87
N LEU A 62 1.34 9.32 -4.94
CA LEU A 62 1.44 7.87 -4.74
C LEU A 62 0.94 7.11 -5.96
N ASP A 63 -0.17 7.52 -6.56
CA ASP A 63 -0.69 6.91 -7.79
C ASP A 63 0.30 7.05 -8.95
N GLN A 64 0.97 8.21 -9.09
CA GLN A 64 2.02 8.40 -10.09
C GLN A 64 3.25 7.52 -9.82
N TYR A 65 3.63 7.35 -8.55
CA TYR A 65 4.77 6.50 -8.16
C TYR A 65 4.53 5.03 -8.49
N GLU A 66 3.32 4.53 -8.23
CA GLU A 66 2.92 3.15 -8.54
C GLU A 66 2.66 2.94 -10.05
N SER A 67 2.52 4.03 -10.81
CA SER A 67 2.42 4.03 -12.28
C SER A 67 1.24 3.19 -12.79
N TYR A 68 1.28 2.82 -14.07
CA TYR A 68 0.28 1.92 -14.68
C TYR A 68 0.42 0.46 -14.23
N GLU A 69 1.45 0.14 -13.42
CA GLU A 69 1.69 -1.22 -12.93
C GLU A 69 0.71 -1.64 -11.83
N TYR A 70 0.11 -0.65 -11.14
CA TYR A 70 -0.90 -0.86 -10.13
C TYR A 70 -2.12 0.02 -10.36
N GLU A 71 -3.27 -0.48 -9.92
CA GLU A 71 -4.54 0.27 -9.92
C GLU A 71 -4.95 0.57 -8.48
N ARG A 72 -5.36 1.82 -8.23
CA ARG A 72 -5.90 2.22 -6.93
C ARG A 72 -7.28 1.61 -6.73
N CYS A 73 -7.37 0.63 -5.83
CA CYS A 73 -8.63 -0.03 -5.47
C CYS A 73 -9.10 0.35 -4.06
N SER A 74 -10.41 0.51 -3.89
CA SER A 74 -11.03 0.68 -2.57
C SER A 74 -11.08 -0.66 -1.83
N VAL A 75 -10.44 -0.73 -0.66
CA VAL A 75 -10.39 -1.93 0.20
C VAL A 75 -10.62 -1.56 1.68
N SER A 76 -10.95 -2.57 2.50
CA SER A 76 -11.29 -2.37 3.92
C SER A 76 -10.34 -3.16 4.84
N PRO A 77 -9.14 -2.62 5.15
CA PRO A 77 -8.23 -3.26 6.09
C PRO A 77 -8.73 -3.13 7.54
N ARG A 78 -8.39 -4.09 8.39
CA ARG A 78 -8.63 -4.04 9.83
C ARG A 78 -7.39 -3.50 10.52
N LEU A 79 -7.53 -2.43 11.31
CA LEU A 79 -6.44 -1.92 12.15
C LEU A 79 -6.14 -2.91 13.27
N GLU A 80 -4.86 -3.11 13.55
CA GLU A 80 -4.37 -3.93 14.67
C GLU A 80 -4.11 -3.11 15.93
#